data_AF-A0A2V7HYF5-F1
#
_entry.id   AF-A0A2V7HYF5-F1
#
_cell.length_a   1.000
_cell.length_b   1.000
_cell.length_c   1.000
_cell.angle_alpha   90.00
_cell.angle_beta   90.00
_cell.angle_gamma   90.00
#
_symmetry.space_group_name_H-M   'P 1'
#
loop_
_entity.id
_entity.type
_entity.pdbx_description
1 polymer ?
#
loop_
_entity_poly.entity_id
_entity_poly.type
_entity_poly.pdbx_seq_one_letter_code
_entity_poly.pdbx_strand_id
1 'polypeptide(L)'
;MSLLKKRFWSSGEPFIWLTGGALTLCLILVVGLVALILGNGLGLFWPKEVLRATLTDGTVMTGQVVEREAVPGKPGEYRIKLKVANRDLYGADFQWVDESRIVKREHPADIAVIERTEWGLLIGTIKEVRDAGKVVVSGASPSWAVIRARRPEADSVRRQIRRIEKRDIGAINYEQERIRLALRRLELKGVTGGPKVEALRAQLAPLQERYKAQTDRLALLRDGQTLSVVVEADGGKTKDIPLAQVIDVHFPNAMSALAKSADYVARVWEFVSEDPREANTEGGVFPAIFGTVMMVMIMSVIVTPLGVLAAFYLREYAR
;
A
#
# COMPACT_ATOMS: atom_id res chain seq x y z
N MET A 1 24.30 13.67 61.72
CA MET A 1 23.75 13.73 60.35
C MET A 1 24.03 12.43 59.59
N SER A 2 23.29 11.34 59.70
CA SER A 2 22.31 10.82 60.65
C SER A 2 22.08 9.36 60.19
N LEU A 3 22.05 8.39 61.11
CA LEU A 3 21.80 6.96 60.87
C LEU A 3 20.56 6.68 59.98
N LEU A 4 19.62 7.64 59.91
CA LEU A 4 18.47 7.67 59.01
C LEU A 4 18.86 7.58 57.52
N LYS A 5 19.96 8.21 57.07
CA LYS A 5 20.43 8.10 55.68
C LYS A 5 20.92 6.67 55.36
N LYS A 6 21.65 6.02 56.26
CA LYS A 6 22.10 4.63 56.02
C LYS A 6 20.91 3.66 55.93
N ARG A 7 19.90 3.84 56.79
CA ARG A 7 18.70 3.00 56.84
C ARG A 7 17.81 3.15 55.59
N PHE A 8 17.74 4.34 55.00
CA PHE A 8 16.99 4.61 53.77
C PHE A 8 17.62 3.95 52.53
N TRP A 9 18.95 3.93 52.43
CA TRP A 9 19.63 3.24 51.32
C TRP A 9 19.69 1.72 51.51
N SER A 10 19.66 1.24 52.76
CA SER A 10 19.62 -0.19 53.07
C SER A 10 18.20 -0.81 53.07
N SER A 11 17.13 0.00 53.03
CA SER A 11 15.74 -0.51 53.05
C SER A 11 15.24 -1.00 51.70
N GLY A 12 15.98 -0.73 50.61
CA GLY A 12 15.56 -1.10 49.24
C GLY A 12 14.44 -0.23 48.65
N GLU A 13 13.74 0.55 49.48
CA GLU A 13 12.65 1.45 49.06
C GLU A 13 13.04 2.42 47.92
N PRO A 14 14.23 3.05 47.90
CA PRO A 14 14.60 3.94 46.80
C PRO A 14 14.67 3.22 45.45
N PHE A 15 15.08 1.95 45.44
CA PHE A 15 15.15 1.15 44.21
C PHE A 15 13.75 0.73 43.72
N ILE A 16 12.81 0.49 44.63
CA ILE A 16 11.40 0.24 44.31
C ILE A 16 10.76 1.49 43.68
N TRP A 17 10.99 2.66 44.26
CA TRP A 17 10.50 3.93 43.70
C TRP A 17 11.15 4.26 42.35
N LEU A 18 12.45 3.99 42.20
CA LEU A 18 13.16 4.21 40.94
C LEU A 18 12.66 3.27 39.85
N THR A 19 12.44 1.99 40.14
CA THR A 19 11.91 1.02 39.17
C THR A 19 10.45 1.30 38.82
N GLY A 20 9.60 1.62 39.80
CA GLY A 20 8.22 2.03 39.56
C GLY A 20 8.10 3.35 38.79
N GLY A 21 8.96 4.33 39.10
CA GLY A 21 9.06 5.59 38.38
C GLY A 21 9.56 5.40 36.95
N ALA A 22 10.59 4.58 36.74
CA ALA A 22 11.09 4.24 35.42
C ALA A 22 10.03 3.50 34.58
N LEU A 23 9.32 2.54 35.18
CA LEU A 23 8.22 1.84 34.50
C LEU A 23 7.10 2.81 34.09
N THR A 24 6.71 3.72 34.98
CA THR A 24 5.70 4.75 34.70
C THR A 24 6.14 5.67 33.56
N LEU A 25 7.40 6.12 33.58
CA LEU A 25 7.97 6.92 32.49
C LEU A 25 7.97 6.16 31.16
N CYS A 26 8.37 4.88 31.17
CA CYS A 26 8.33 4.04 29.97
C CYS A 26 6.90 3.92 29.41
N LEU A 27 5.89 3.72 30.27
CA LEU A 27 4.49 3.65 29.84
C LEU A 27 4.01 4.98 29.25
N ILE A 28 4.36 6.12 29.87
CA ILE A 28 4.04 7.45 29.34
C ILE A 28 4.69 7.66 27.97
N LEU A 29 5.96 7.30 27.80
CA LEU A 29 6.66 7.41 26.52
C LEU A 29 6.05 6.53 25.45
N VAL A 30 5.67 5.29 25.77
CA VAL A 30 4.99 4.38 24.83
C VAL A 30 3.64 4.93 24.42
N VAL A 31 2.81 5.38 25.37
CA VAL A 31 1.50 5.98 25.06
C VAL A 31 1.68 7.27 24.26
N GLY A 32 2.66 8.11 24.62
CA GLY A 32 2.98 9.33 23.90
C GLY A 32 3.43 9.08 22.46
N LEU A 33 4.26 8.05 22.24
CA LEU A 33 4.68 7.63 20.91
C LEU A 33 3.49 7.11 20.10
N VAL A 34 2.65 6.25 20.68
CA VAL A 34 1.44 5.74 20.02
C VAL A 34 0.49 6.89 19.65
N ALA A 35 0.28 7.83 20.56
CA ALA A 35 -0.55 9.01 20.31
C ALA A 35 0.03 9.89 19.18
N LEU A 36 1.36 10.07 19.14
CA LEU A 36 2.03 10.80 18.07
C LEU A 36 1.89 10.09 16.71
N ILE A 37 2.04 8.76 16.68
CA ILE A 37 1.87 7.97 15.46
C ILE A 37 0.42 8.06 14.96
N LEU A 38 -0.57 7.88 15.84
CA LEU A 38 -1.98 8.00 15.49
C LEU A 38 -2.31 9.42 15.01
N GLY A 39 -1.85 10.45 15.73
CA GLY A 39 -2.09 11.85 15.35
C GLY A 39 -1.54 12.21 13.97
N ASN A 40 -0.38 11.68 13.61
CA ASN A 40 0.21 11.90 12.29
C ASN A 40 -0.35 10.96 11.20
N GLY A 41 -0.83 9.76 11.57
CA GLY A 41 -1.26 8.73 10.64
C GLY A 41 -2.74 8.76 10.25
N LEU A 42 -3.63 9.17 11.17
CA LEU A 42 -5.09 9.14 10.95
C LEU A 42 -5.54 10.04 9.78
N GLY A 43 -4.79 11.09 9.45
CA GLY A 43 -5.11 11.98 8.34
C GLY A 43 -4.75 11.44 6.95
N LEU A 44 -3.99 10.35 6.86
CA LEU A 44 -3.45 9.84 5.58
C LEU A 44 -4.53 9.23 4.68
N PHE A 45 -5.47 8.49 5.25
CA PHE A 45 -6.51 7.77 4.51
C PHE A 45 -7.78 8.59 4.30
N TRP A 46 -7.85 9.81 4.86
CA TRP A 46 -9.05 10.63 4.73
C TRP A 46 -9.22 11.08 3.28
N PRO A 47 -10.39 10.85 2.65
CA PRO A 47 -10.64 11.25 1.27
C PRO A 47 -10.73 12.78 1.18
N LYS A 48 -9.58 13.41 0.92
CA LYS A 48 -9.44 14.86 0.77
C LYS A 48 -10.16 15.34 -0.48
N GLU A 49 -10.80 16.49 -0.34
CA GLU A 49 -11.44 17.18 -1.46
C GLU A 49 -10.42 17.57 -2.52
N VAL A 50 -10.84 17.49 -3.77
CA VAL A 50 -10.03 17.84 -4.93
C VAL A 50 -10.34 19.29 -5.29
N LEU A 51 -9.31 20.13 -5.28
CA LEU A 51 -9.39 21.52 -5.70
C LEU A 51 -9.13 21.60 -7.21
N ARG A 52 -10.00 22.29 -7.93
CA ARG A 52 -9.73 22.81 -9.28
C ARG A 52 -9.42 24.29 -9.16
N ALA A 53 -8.16 24.66 -9.38
CA ALA A 53 -7.66 26.02 -9.32
C ALA A 53 -7.47 26.58 -10.73
N THR A 54 -7.95 27.79 -10.99
CA THR A 54 -7.65 28.55 -12.22
C THR A 54 -6.65 29.64 -11.87
N LEU A 55 -5.53 29.68 -12.59
CA LEU A 55 -4.45 30.64 -12.38
C LEU A 55 -4.64 31.94 -13.17
N THR A 56 -3.86 32.96 -12.83
CA THR A 56 -3.84 34.26 -13.52
C THR A 56 -3.49 34.18 -15.00
N ASP A 57 -2.75 33.15 -15.42
CA ASP A 57 -2.39 32.88 -16.83
C ASP A 57 -3.44 32.02 -17.57
N GLY A 58 -4.55 31.68 -16.92
CA GLY A 58 -5.60 30.81 -17.47
C GLY A 58 -5.32 29.31 -17.32
N THR A 59 -4.18 28.92 -16.78
CA THR A 59 -3.86 27.50 -16.51
C THR A 59 -4.81 26.95 -15.46
N VAL A 60 -5.38 25.78 -15.73
CA VAL A 60 -6.20 25.03 -14.77
C VAL A 60 -5.37 23.91 -14.15
N MET A 61 -5.43 23.79 -12.83
CA MET A 61 -4.76 22.73 -12.08
C MET A 61 -5.77 22.07 -11.14
N THR A 62 -5.94 20.76 -11.29
CA THR A 62 -6.82 19.94 -10.47
C THR A 62 -5.98 19.02 -9.58
N GLY A 63 -6.18 19.05 -8.26
CA GLY A 63 -5.44 18.21 -7.34
C GLY A 63 -5.86 18.35 -5.88
N GLN A 64 -5.36 17.45 -5.04
CA GLN A 64 -5.60 17.51 -3.60
C GLN A 64 -4.60 18.45 -2.92
N VAL A 65 -5.07 19.32 -2.03
CA VAL A 65 -4.16 20.18 -1.24
C VAL A 65 -3.48 19.34 -0.16
N VAL A 66 -2.16 19.25 -0.24
CA VAL A 66 -1.35 18.44 0.68
C VAL A 66 -0.73 19.30 1.77
N GLU A 67 -0.24 20.47 1.39
CA GLU A 67 0.56 21.33 2.25
C GLU A 67 0.32 22.80 1.88
N ARG A 68 0.41 23.68 2.88
CA ARG A 68 0.37 25.13 2.71
C ARG A 68 1.49 25.73 3.55
N GLU A 69 2.39 26.47 2.93
CA GLU A 69 3.53 27.10 3.61
C GLU A 69 3.68 28.56 3.21
N ALA A 70 4.31 29.34 4.09
CA ALA A 70 4.65 30.72 3.78
C ALA A 70 5.78 30.76 2.73
N VAL A 71 5.68 31.70 1.79
CA VAL A 71 6.72 31.86 0.77
C VAL A 71 7.98 32.45 1.43
N PRO A 72 9.15 31.78 1.32
CA PRO A 72 10.38 32.28 1.90
C PRO A 72 10.70 33.70 1.40
N GLY A 73 10.94 34.62 2.32
CA GLY A 73 11.29 36.01 2.00
C GLY A 73 10.11 36.92 1.62
N LYS A 74 8.87 36.44 1.68
CA LYS A 74 7.66 37.24 1.38
C LYS A 74 6.60 37.11 2.49
N PRO A 75 6.63 38.00 3.50
CA PRO A 75 5.68 37.96 4.62
C PRO A 75 4.23 38.08 4.13
N GLY A 76 3.35 37.17 4.54
CA GLY A 76 1.94 37.18 4.19
C GLY A 76 1.60 36.50 2.85
N GLU A 77 2.60 36.11 2.05
CA GLU A 77 2.39 35.27 0.87
C GLU A 77 2.48 33.78 1.23
N TYR A 78 1.58 32.99 0.67
CA TYR A 78 1.51 31.55 0.89
C TYR A 78 1.55 30.81 -0.44
N ARG A 79 2.16 29.63 -0.43
CA ARG A 79 2.11 28.66 -1.53
C ARG A 79 1.48 27.36 -1.03
N ILE A 80 0.71 26.72 -1.90
CA ILE A 80 0.10 25.42 -1.64
C ILE A 80 0.73 24.35 -2.53
N LYS A 81 0.90 23.16 -1.97
CA LYS A 81 1.34 21.97 -2.68
C LYS A 81 0.11 21.17 -3.10
N LEU A 82 -0.11 21.09 -4.40
CA LEU A 82 -1.17 20.29 -4.98
C LEU A 82 -0.62 18.93 -5.39
N LYS A 83 -1.26 17.85 -4.93
CA LYS A 83 -1.10 16.51 -5.52
C LYS A 83 -1.98 16.45 -6.76
N VAL A 84 -1.41 16.84 -7.90
CA VAL A 84 -2.05 16.81 -9.22
C VAL A 84 -2.12 15.38 -9.76
N ALA A 85 -1.27 14.49 -9.22
CA ALA A 85 -1.14 13.11 -9.67
C ALA A 85 -0.80 13.01 -11.16
N ASN A 86 -1.27 11.98 -11.86
CA ASN A 86 -1.11 11.82 -13.32
C ASN A 86 0.36 11.95 -13.77
N ARG A 87 1.29 11.27 -13.07
CA ARG A 87 2.73 11.30 -13.38
C ARG A 87 3.03 11.04 -14.85
N ASP A 88 2.23 10.20 -15.49
CA ASP A 88 2.33 9.86 -16.91
C ASP A 88 1.89 10.98 -17.87
N LEU A 89 1.10 11.95 -17.41
CA LEU A 89 0.67 13.13 -18.20
C LEU A 89 1.49 14.39 -17.92
N TYR A 90 2.01 14.54 -16.70
CA TYR A 90 2.67 15.76 -16.22
C TYR A 90 4.14 15.58 -15.82
N GLY A 91 4.62 14.35 -15.67
CA GLY A 91 5.98 14.04 -15.21
C GLY A 91 6.18 14.16 -13.69
N ALA A 92 5.28 14.79 -12.96
CA ALA A 92 5.35 14.98 -11.51
C ALA A 92 3.97 14.90 -10.84
N ASP A 93 3.91 14.26 -9.67
CA ASP A 93 2.66 14.10 -8.90
C ASP A 93 2.30 15.33 -8.07
N PHE A 94 3.28 16.18 -7.79
CA PHE A 94 3.14 17.35 -6.93
C PHE A 94 3.60 18.60 -7.64
N GLN A 95 2.82 19.66 -7.50
CA GLN A 95 3.16 20.98 -8.01
C GLN A 95 2.88 22.04 -6.96
N TRP A 96 3.80 22.97 -6.80
CA TRP A 96 3.63 24.14 -5.95
C TRP A 96 2.95 25.25 -6.74
N VAL A 97 1.97 25.90 -6.11
CA VAL A 97 1.35 27.09 -6.69
C VAL A 97 1.20 28.18 -5.62
N ASP A 98 1.60 29.39 -5.97
CA ASP A 98 1.42 30.55 -5.09
C ASP A 98 -0.06 30.88 -5.01
N GLU A 99 -0.59 31.08 -3.80
CA GLU A 99 -2.02 31.37 -3.61
C GLU A 99 -2.42 32.68 -4.29
N SER A 100 -1.50 33.63 -4.42
CA SER A 100 -1.68 34.91 -5.11
C SER A 100 -1.94 34.76 -6.61
N ARG A 101 -1.53 33.64 -7.21
CA ARG A 101 -1.80 33.34 -8.63
C ARG A 101 -3.16 32.68 -8.85
N ILE A 102 -3.84 32.22 -7.80
CA ILE A 102 -5.11 31.51 -7.93
C ILE A 102 -6.26 32.54 -8.00
N VAL A 103 -6.90 32.63 -9.15
CA VAL A 103 -8.04 33.53 -9.39
C VAL A 103 -9.36 32.88 -9.03
N LYS A 104 -9.47 31.55 -9.22
CA LYS A 104 -10.69 30.79 -8.96
C LYS A 104 -10.38 29.47 -8.27
N ARG A 105 -11.17 29.10 -7.27
CA ARG A 105 -11.11 27.83 -6.53
C ARG A 105 -12.46 27.14 -6.60
N GLU A 106 -12.49 25.92 -7.09
CA GLU A 106 -13.72 25.13 -7.22
C GLU A 106 -13.50 23.70 -6.70
N HIS A 107 -14.58 23.09 -6.23
CA HIS A 107 -14.62 21.67 -5.86
C HIS A 107 -15.68 20.92 -6.69
N PRO A 108 -15.44 20.69 -8.00
CA PRO A 108 -16.40 20.02 -8.86
C PRO A 108 -16.72 18.60 -8.37
N ALA A 109 -18.00 18.24 -8.32
CA ALA A 109 -18.48 16.95 -7.83
C ALA A 109 -18.19 15.77 -8.79
N ASP A 110 -17.89 16.06 -10.06
CA ASP A 110 -17.64 15.10 -11.13
C ASP A 110 -16.17 14.66 -11.24
N ILE A 111 -15.28 15.22 -10.43
CA ILE A 111 -13.87 14.81 -10.40
C ILE A 111 -13.75 13.44 -9.75
N ALA A 112 -13.30 12.48 -10.55
CA ALA A 112 -12.93 11.15 -10.12
C ALA A 112 -11.46 11.15 -9.65
N VAL A 113 -11.23 10.50 -8.51
CA VAL A 113 -9.91 10.06 -8.09
C VAL A 113 -9.87 8.55 -8.33
N ILE A 114 -9.05 8.15 -9.29
CA ILE A 114 -8.95 6.78 -9.76
C ILE A 114 -7.62 6.21 -9.27
N GLU A 115 -7.71 5.14 -8.52
CA GLU A 115 -6.55 4.35 -8.14
C GLU A 115 -6.31 3.29 -9.20
N ARG A 116 -5.06 3.16 -9.66
CA ARG A 116 -4.67 2.23 -10.71
C ARG A 116 -3.45 1.42 -10.29
N THR A 117 -3.26 0.27 -10.91
CA THR A 117 -2.16 -0.66 -10.59
C THR A 117 -0.78 -0.12 -10.89
N GLU A 118 -0.67 0.89 -11.75
CA GLU A 118 0.58 1.49 -12.18
C GLU A 118 0.43 3.02 -12.26
N TRP A 119 1.49 3.75 -11.95
CA TRP A 119 1.59 5.21 -12.03
C TRP A 119 0.72 5.96 -11.00
N GLY A 120 0.46 5.33 -9.85
CA GLY A 120 -0.28 5.95 -8.74
C GLY A 120 -1.66 6.47 -9.15
N LEU A 121 -2.11 7.57 -8.55
CA LEU A 121 -3.46 8.11 -8.79
C LEU A 121 -3.62 8.74 -10.19
N LEU A 122 -4.83 8.61 -10.73
CA LEU A 122 -5.32 9.34 -11.89
C LEU A 122 -6.50 10.24 -11.45
N ILE A 123 -6.32 11.55 -11.54
CA ILE A 123 -7.32 12.57 -11.16
C ILE A 123 -7.83 13.24 -12.43
N GLY A 124 -9.15 13.27 -12.60
CA GLY A 124 -9.80 13.90 -13.75
C GLY A 124 -11.30 13.62 -13.82
N THR A 125 -11.94 14.03 -14.92
CA THR A 125 -13.36 13.73 -15.18
C THR A 125 -13.45 12.52 -16.14
N ILE A 126 -14.32 11.56 -15.83
CA ILE A 126 -14.53 10.40 -16.70
C ILE A 126 -15.29 10.85 -17.96
N LYS A 127 -14.66 10.68 -19.12
CA LYS A 127 -15.21 11.11 -20.41
C LYS A 127 -16.07 10.04 -21.05
N GLU A 128 -15.56 8.82 -21.13
CA GLU A 128 -16.21 7.70 -21.81
C GLU A 128 -15.65 6.35 -21.39
N VAL A 129 -16.41 5.29 -21.63
CA VAL A 129 -15.98 3.90 -21.52
C VAL A 129 -15.96 3.29 -22.91
N ARG A 130 -14.88 2.59 -23.21
CA ARG A 130 -14.68 1.90 -24.48
C ARG A 130 -14.60 0.39 -24.27
N ASP A 131 -15.07 -0.35 -25.26
CA ASP A 131 -14.93 -1.79 -25.35
C ASP A 131 -14.29 -2.13 -26.70
N ALA A 132 -13.11 -2.76 -26.66
CA ALA A 132 -12.30 -3.06 -27.85
C ALA A 132 -12.09 -1.83 -28.75
N GLY A 133 -11.87 -0.66 -28.13
CA GLY A 133 -11.65 0.62 -28.80
C GLY A 133 -12.92 1.34 -29.28
N LYS A 134 -14.11 0.76 -29.14
CA LYS A 134 -15.39 1.39 -29.50
C LYS A 134 -16.03 2.03 -28.28
N VAL A 135 -16.50 3.27 -28.44
CA VAL A 135 -17.21 3.99 -27.36
C VAL A 135 -18.54 3.27 -27.07
N VAL A 136 -18.68 2.77 -25.85
CA VAL A 136 -19.92 2.14 -25.35
C VAL A 136 -20.83 3.18 -24.73
N VAL A 137 -20.25 4.11 -23.97
CA VAL A 137 -20.98 5.16 -23.28
C VAL A 137 -20.07 6.38 -23.09
N SER A 138 -20.67 7.57 -23.11
CA SER A 138 -19.99 8.84 -22.90
C SER A 138 -20.69 9.65 -21.79
N GLY A 139 -19.95 10.55 -21.17
CA GLY A 139 -20.36 11.37 -20.02
C GLY A 139 -20.05 10.72 -18.68
N ALA A 140 -19.75 11.54 -17.68
CA ALA A 140 -19.22 11.07 -16.38
C ALA A 140 -20.17 10.12 -15.63
N SER A 141 -21.44 10.50 -15.47
CA SER A 141 -22.42 9.69 -14.71
C SER A 141 -22.78 8.36 -15.39
N PRO A 142 -23.13 8.32 -16.69
CA PRO A 142 -23.37 7.06 -17.41
C PRO A 142 -22.12 6.16 -17.47
N SER A 143 -20.94 6.73 -17.70
CA SER A 143 -19.67 5.99 -17.69
C SER A 143 -19.39 5.36 -16.33
N TRP A 144 -19.61 6.12 -15.24
CA TRP A 144 -19.46 5.62 -13.89
C TRP A 144 -20.40 4.45 -13.57
N ALA A 145 -21.65 4.50 -14.05
CA ALA A 145 -22.58 3.39 -13.87
C ALA A 145 -22.08 2.09 -14.51
N VAL A 146 -21.50 2.17 -15.72
CA VAL A 146 -20.90 1.01 -16.41
C VAL A 146 -19.66 0.51 -15.67
N ILE A 147 -18.76 1.40 -15.25
CA ILE A 147 -17.54 1.06 -14.50
C ILE A 147 -17.92 0.31 -13.22
N ARG A 148 -18.86 0.85 -12.43
CA ARG A 148 -19.32 0.22 -11.19
C ARG A 148 -19.95 -1.15 -11.42
N ALA A 149 -20.71 -1.33 -12.52
CA ALA A 149 -21.33 -2.61 -12.85
C ALA A 149 -20.31 -3.66 -13.32
N ARG A 150 -19.27 -3.25 -14.05
CA ARG A 150 -18.25 -4.14 -14.64
C ARG A 150 -17.01 -4.34 -13.77
N ARG A 151 -16.79 -3.50 -12.76
CA ARG A 151 -15.63 -3.59 -11.85
C ARG A 151 -15.51 -4.95 -11.14
N PRO A 152 -16.59 -5.57 -10.60
CA PRO A 152 -16.45 -6.88 -9.94
C PRO A 152 -15.92 -7.98 -10.87
N GLU A 153 -16.26 -7.93 -12.16
CA GLU A 153 -15.75 -8.83 -13.19
C GLU A 153 -14.25 -8.58 -13.42
N ALA A 154 -13.87 -7.30 -13.63
CA ALA A 154 -12.47 -6.91 -13.78
C ALA A 154 -11.61 -7.29 -12.55
N ASP A 155 -12.13 -7.10 -11.34
CA ASP A 155 -11.48 -7.48 -10.08
C ASP A 155 -11.31 -9.00 -9.97
N SER A 156 -12.31 -9.77 -10.39
CA SER A 156 -12.24 -11.24 -10.42
C SER A 156 -11.12 -11.71 -11.36
N VAL A 157 -11.07 -11.16 -12.58
CA VAL A 157 -10.02 -11.49 -13.54
C VAL A 157 -8.64 -11.07 -13.00
N ARG A 158 -8.52 -9.88 -12.41
CA ARG A 158 -7.27 -9.42 -11.77
C ARG A 158 -6.80 -10.36 -10.67
N ARG A 159 -7.71 -10.86 -9.81
CA ARG A 159 -7.38 -11.86 -8.77
C ARG A 159 -6.93 -13.19 -9.39
N GLN A 160 -7.55 -13.62 -10.48
CA GLN A 160 -7.13 -14.84 -11.19
C GLN A 160 -5.74 -14.68 -11.79
N ILE A 161 -5.46 -13.55 -12.46
CA ILE A 161 -4.15 -13.20 -13.00
C ILE A 161 -3.10 -13.24 -11.87
N ARG A 162 -3.33 -12.54 -10.76
CA ARG A 162 -2.41 -12.52 -9.62
C ARG A 162 -2.18 -13.91 -9.02
N ARG A 163 -3.22 -14.76 -8.96
CA ARG A 163 -3.09 -16.14 -8.47
C ARG A 163 -2.21 -16.98 -9.39
N ILE A 164 -2.42 -16.90 -10.69
CA ILE A 164 -1.62 -17.63 -11.69
C ILE A 164 -0.16 -17.19 -11.59
N GLU A 165 0.10 -15.88 -11.55
CA GLU A 165 1.45 -15.33 -11.48
C GLU A 165 2.17 -15.66 -10.16
N LYS A 166 1.54 -15.35 -9.01
CA LYS A 166 2.19 -15.50 -7.70
C LYS A 166 2.21 -16.93 -7.18
N ARG A 167 1.14 -17.71 -7.41
CA ARG A 167 1.00 -19.06 -6.83
C ARG A 167 1.32 -20.14 -7.84
N ASP A 168 0.60 -20.19 -8.95
CA ASP A 168 0.66 -21.36 -9.85
C ASP A 168 2.01 -21.40 -10.60
N ILE A 169 2.40 -20.29 -11.24
CA ILE A 169 3.71 -20.12 -11.88
C ILE A 169 4.82 -20.09 -10.82
N GLY A 170 4.59 -19.40 -9.69
CA GLY A 170 5.55 -19.37 -8.58
C GLY A 170 5.93 -20.75 -8.05
N ALA A 171 4.96 -21.65 -7.87
CA ALA A 171 5.19 -23.02 -7.45
C ALA A 171 5.96 -23.83 -8.50
N ILE A 172 5.63 -23.66 -9.78
CA ILE A 172 6.36 -24.31 -10.88
C ILE A 172 7.82 -23.85 -10.91
N ASN A 173 8.06 -22.55 -10.79
CA ASN A 173 9.40 -21.98 -10.74
C ASN A 173 10.20 -22.51 -9.55
N TYR A 174 9.57 -22.64 -8.38
CA TYR A 174 10.20 -23.22 -7.20
C TYR A 174 10.60 -24.70 -7.43
N GLU A 175 9.73 -25.50 -8.05
CA GLU A 175 10.04 -26.89 -8.37
C GLU A 175 11.17 -27.02 -9.41
N GLN A 176 11.14 -26.18 -10.46
CA GLN A 176 12.20 -26.12 -11.47
C GLN A 176 13.55 -25.72 -10.82
N GLU A 177 13.56 -24.71 -9.96
CA GLU A 177 14.77 -24.27 -9.28
C GLU A 177 15.30 -25.35 -8.32
N ARG A 178 14.42 -26.08 -7.63
CA ARG A 178 14.81 -27.23 -6.79
C ARG A 178 15.51 -28.31 -7.62
N ILE A 179 14.99 -28.63 -8.81
CA ILE A 179 15.61 -29.60 -9.73
C ILE A 179 16.95 -29.07 -10.23
N ARG A 180 17.02 -27.80 -10.63
CA ARG A 180 18.25 -27.14 -11.07
C ARG A 180 19.35 -27.21 -10.01
N LEU A 181 19.02 -26.89 -8.75
CA LEU A 181 19.95 -26.98 -7.63
C LEU A 181 20.37 -28.42 -7.32
N ALA A 182 19.48 -29.41 -7.51
CA ALA A 182 19.81 -30.82 -7.36
C ALA A 182 20.78 -31.31 -8.45
N LEU A 183 20.51 -30.95 -9.71
CA LEU A 183 21.41 -31.23 -10.84
C LEU A 183 22.77 -30.57 -10.63
N ARG A 184 22.80 -29.30 -10.19
CA ARG A 184 24.04 -28.58 -9.89
C ARG A 184 24.83 -29.26 -8.77
N ARG A 185 24.17 -29.77 -7.73
CA ARG A 185 24.82 -30.54 -6.66
C ARG A 185 25.43 -31.86 -7.15
N LEU A 186 24.81 -32.53 -8.12
CA LEU A 186 25.35 -33.76 -8.73
C LEU A 186 26.54 -33.46 -9.63
N GLU A 187 26.46 -32.40 -10.43
CA GLU A 187 27.53 -31.91 -11.28
C GLU A 187 28.80 -31.57 -10.46
N LEU A 188 28.63 -30.89 -9.33
CA LEU A 188 29.73 -30.59 -8.39
C LEU A 188 30.37 -31.85 -7.78
N LYS A 189 29.66 -32.97 -7.77
CA LYS A 189 30.18 -34.28 -7.33
C LYS A 189 30.78 -35.11 -8.47
N GLY A 190 30.91 -34.53 -9.67
CA GLY A 190 31.41 -35.21 -10.87
C GLY A 190 30.40 -36.14 -11.54
N VAL A 191 29.13 -36.15 -11.09
CA VAL A 191 28.06 -36.98 -11.66
C VAL A 191 27.29 -36.16 -12.70
N THR A 192 27.68 -36.29 -13.96
CA THR A 192 27.09 -35.55 -15.10
C THR A 192 26.05 -36.35 -15.88
N GLY A 193 25.93 -37.65 -15.59
CA GLY A 193 24.98 -38.56 -16.26
C GLY A 193 24.59 -39.75 -15.38
N GLY A 194 23.71 -40.59 -15.92
CA GLY A 194 23.22 -41.79 -15.25
C GLY A 194 21.78 -41.66 -14.73
N PRO A 195 21.23 -42.74 -14.13
CA PRO A 195 19.80 -42.87 -13.86
C PRO A 195 19.21 -41.73 -13.01
N LYS A 196 19.99 -41.19 -12.06
CA LYS A 196 19.56 -40.10 -11.18
C LYS A 196 19.48 -38.75 -11.91
N VAL A 197 20.41 -38.47 -12.82
CA VAL A 197 20.42 -37.23 -13.63
C VAL A 197 19.28 -37.27 -14.64
N GLU A 198 19.09 -38.41 -15.31
CA GLU A 198 18.01 -38.59 -16.28
C GLU A 198 16.63 -38.55 -15.63
N ALA A 199 16.46 -39.14 -14.44
CA ALA A 199 15.21 -39.04 -13.69
C ALA A 199 14.86 -37.59 -13.29
N LEU A 200 15.85 -36.78 -12.92
CA LEU A 200 15.64 -35.36 -12.61
C LEU A 200 15.32 -34.54 -13.87
N ARG A 201 16.00 -34.82 -14.98
CA ARG A 201 15.70 -34.17 -16.27
C ARG A 201 14.31 -34.53 -16.79
N ALA A 202 13.89 -35.77 -16.63
CA ALA A 202 12.55 -36.22 -17.01
C ALA A 202 11.43 -35.48 -16.25
N GLN A 203 11.69 -35.00 -15.03
CA GLN A 203 10.73 -34.18 -14.27
C GLN A 203 10.58 -32.75 -14.81
N LEU A 204 11.50 -32.24 -15.64
CA LEU A 204 11.39 -30.89 -16.20
C LEU A 204 10.31 -30.79 -17.29
N ALA A 205 10.15 -31.82 -18.12
CA ALA A 205 9.17 -31.84 -19.20
C ALA A 205 7.72 -31.56 -18.74
N PRO A 206 7.16 -32.26 -17.72
CA PRO A 206 5.81 -31.97 -17.24
C PRO A 206 5.70 -30.58 -16.58
N LEU A 207 6.79 -30.05 -15.99
CA LEU A 207 6.79 -28.70 -15.43
C LEU A 207 6.77 -27.63 -16.52
N GLN A 208 7.49 -27.84 -17.63
CA GLN A 208 7.43 -26.95 -18.79
C GLN A 208 6.05 -26.95 -19.44
N GLU A 209 5.41 -28.10 -19.56
CA GLU A 209 4.05 -28.22 -20.07
C GLU A 209 3.05 -27.47 -19.19
N ARG A 210 3.11 -27.67 -17.87
CA ARG A 210 2.28 -26.92 -16.90
C ARG A 210 2.54 -25.42 -16.98
N TYR A 211 3.80 -25.01 -17.07
CA TYR A 211 4.18 -23.59 -17.19
C TYR A 211 3.55 -22.97 -18.45
N LYS A 212 3.66 -23.67 -19.59
CA LYS A 212 3.07 -23.23 -20.85
C LYS A 212 1.55 -23.09 -20.73
N ALA A 213 0.87 -24.09 -20.18
CA ALA A 213 -0.58 -24.04 -19.97
C ALA A 213 -1.02 -22.86 -19.09
N GLN A 214 -0.27 -22.53 -18.04
CA GLN A 214 -0.56 -21.35 -17.22
C GLN A 214 -0.31 -20.03 -17.95
N THR A 215 0.73 -19.98 -18.79
CA THR A 215 1.05 -18.80 -19.61
C THR A 215 -0.01 -18.57 -20.69
N ASP A 216 -0.47 -19.64 -21.35
CA ASP A 216 -1.55 -19.58 -22.34
C ASP A 216 -2.86 -19.11 -21.69
N ARG A 217 -3.18 -19.63 -20.49
CA ARG A 217 -4.33 -19.16 -19.70
C ARG A 217 -4.21 -17.69 -19.31
N LEU A 218 -3.02 -17.26 -18.92
CA LEU A 218 -2.74 -15.86 -18.57
C LEU A 218 -2.94 -14.93 -19.78
N ALA A 219 -2.49 -15.34 -20.97
CA ALA A 219 -2.72 -14.61 -22.21
C ALA A 219 -4.23 -14.46 -22.49
N LEU A 220 -4.99 -15.55 -22.45
CA LEU A 220 -6.45 -15.52 -22.67
C LEU A 220 -7.18 -14.58 -21.69
N LEU A 221 -6.80 -14.56 -20.42
CA LEU A 221 -7.39 -13.67 -19.43
C LEU A 221 -7.08 -12.20 -19.69
N ARG A 222 -5.88 -11.89 -20.19
CA ARG A 222 -5.46 -10.52 -20.54
C ARG A 222 -6.13 -10.05 -21.82
N ASP A 223 -6.19 -10.92 -22.84
CA ASP A 223 -6.79 -10.61 -24.14
C ASP A 223 -8.31 -10.41 -24.04
N GLY A 224 -8.96 -11.09 -23.08
CA GLY A 224 -10.38 -10.90 -22.79
C GLY A 224 -10.72 -9.57 -22.11
N GLN A 225 -9.73 -8.78 -21.66
CA GLN A 225 -9.96 -7.49 -21.00
C GLN A 225 -9.99 -6.35 -22.01
N THR A 226 -11.10 -6.22 -22.70
CA THR A 226 -11.30 -5.22 -23.77
C THR A 226 -11.84 -3.88 -23.26
N LEU A 227 -12.36 -3.84 -22.04
CA LEU A 227 -12.93 -2.63 -21.44
C LEU A 227 -11.85 -1.65 -20.97
N SER A 228 -12.05 -0.39 -21.31
CA SER A 228 -11.16 0.71 -20.94
C SER A 228 -11.94 1.98 -20.62
N VAL A 229 -11.34 2.87 -19.83
CA VAL A 229 -11.93 4.11 -19.34
C VAL A 229 -11.06 5.26 -19.80
N VAL A 230 -11.69 6.23 -20.48
CA VAL A 230 -11.04 7.47 -20.89
C VAL A 230 -11.32 8.54 -19.86
N VAL A 231 -10.26 9.07 -19.28
CA VAL A 231 -10.30 10.12 -18.26
C VAL A 231 -9.71 11.39 -18.85
N GLU A 232 -10.44 12.49 -18.74
CA GLU A 232 -9.97 13.82 -19.13
C GLU A 232 -9.35 14.53 -17.92
N ALA A 233 -8.07 14.85 -18.05
CA ALA A 233 -7.29 15.64 -17.11
C ALA A 233 -7.22 17.11 -17.59
N ASP A 234 -6.56 17.96 -16.81
CA ASP A 234 -6.42 19.38 -17.14
C ASP A 234 -5.69 19.61 -18.48
N GLY A 235 -5.99 20.74 -19.11
CA GLY A 235 -5.40 21.12 -20.41
C GLY A 235 -5.88 20.26 -21.59
N GLY A 236 -7.02 19.57 -21.46
CA GLY A 236 -7.59 18.73 -22.51
C GLY A 236 -6.84 17.41 -22.74
N LYS A 237 -5.89 17.06 -21.87
CA LYS A 237 -5.17 15.79 -21.93
C LYS A 237 -6.12 14.66 -21.55
N THR A 238 -6.16 13.60 -22.33
CA THR A 238 -6.95 12.41 -22.02
C THR A 238 -6.05 11.21 -21.80
N LYS A 239 -6.40 10.37 -20.84
CA LYS A 239 -5.76 9.08 -20.62
C LYS A 239 -6.76 7.96 -20.81
N ASP A 240 -6.42 7.02 -21.68
CA ASP A 240 -7.14 5.75 -21.83
C ASP A 240 -6.46 4.70 -20.94
N ILE A 241 -7.21 4.11 -20.00
CA ILE A 241 -6.72 3.06 -19.10
C ILE A 241 -7.61 1.82 -19.17
N PRO A 242 -7.04 0.60 -19.25
CA PRO A 242 -7.82 -0.62 -19.13
C PRO A 242 -8.56 -0.66 -17.78
N LEU A 243 -9.83 -1.08 -17.78
CA LEU A 243 -10.62 -1.24 -16.55
C LEU A 243 -9.96 -2.25 -15.60
N ALA A 244 -9.21 -3.20 -16.17
CA ALA A 244 -8.40 -4.15 -15.42
C ALA A 244 -7.29 -3.52 -14.56
N GLN A 245 -6.80 -2.33 -14.93
CA GLN A 245 -5.83 -1.58 -14.14
C GLN A 245 -6.49 -0.72 -13.06
N VAL A 246 -7.80 -0.45 -13.14
CA VAL A 246 -8.54 0.39 -12.18
C VAL A 246 -8.79 -0.38 -10.89
N ILE A 247 -8.09 -0.02 -9.82
CA ILE A 247 -8.26 -0.61 -8.49
C ILE A 247 -9.52 -0.04 -7.87
N ASP A 248 -9.62 1.28 -7.75
CA ASP A 248 -10.74 1.96 -7.08
C ASP A 248 -11.06 3.28 -7.78
N VAL A 249 -12.30 3.75 -7.63
CA VAL A 249 -12.76 5.03 -8.16
C VAL A 249 -13.70 5.66 -7.16
N HIS A 250 -13.38 6.89 -6.74
CA HIS A 250 -14.21 7.64 -5.82
C HIS A 250 -14.27 9.13 -6.21
N PHE A 251 -15.26 9.82 -5.65
CA PHE A 251 -15.56 11.22 -5.96
C PHE A 251 -15.57 12.04 -4.67
N PRO A 252 -14.40 12.43 -4.13
CA PRO A 252 -14.30 13.05 -2.80
C PRO A 252 -15.22 14.26 -2.59
N ASN A 253 -15.40 15.06 -3.64
CA ASN A 253 -16.19 16.29 -3.61
C ASN A 253 -17.71 16.03 -3.60
N ALA A 254 -18.16 14.85 -4.04
CA ALA A 254 -19.57 14.45 -4.03
C ALA A 254 -19.95 13.67 -2.75
N MET A 255 -18.98 13.28 -1.93
CA MET A 255 -19.19 12.42 -0.77
C MET A 255 -19.71 13.22 0.43
N SER A 256 -20.77 12.71 1.06
CA SER A 256 -21.19 13.18 2.38
C SER A 256 -20.19 12.77 3.46
N ALA A 257 -20.27 13.39 4.64
CA ALA A 257 -19.41 13.04 5.77
C ALA A 257 -19.49 11.55 6.13
N LEU A 258 -20.69 10.94 6.07
CA LEU A 258 -20.88 9.50 6.31
C LEU A 258 -20.14 8.66 5.26
N ALA A 259 -20.26 9.03 3.98
CA ALA A 259 -19.58 8.34 2.89
C ALA A 259 -18.05 8.43 3.04
N LYS A 260 -17.53 9.61 3.43
CA LYS A 260 -16.10 9.80 3.70
C LYS A 260 -15.61 8.90 4.84
N SER A 261 -16.38 8.78 5.92
CA SER A 261 -16.06 7.89 7.05
C SER A 261 -16.06 6.41 6.67
N ALA A 262 -17.02 5.97 5.84
CA ALA A 262 -17.07 4.59 5.37
C ALA A 262 -15.88 4.25 4.45
N ASP A 263 -15.54 5.15 3.52
CA ASP A 263 -14.37 5.02 2.64
C ASP A 263 -13.06 5.01 3.43
N TYR A 264 -12.94 5.87 4.45
CA TYR A 264 -11.78 5.88 5.35
C TYR A 264 -11.55 4.52 6.01
N VAL A 265 -12.59 3.91 6.59
CA VAL A 265 -12.48 2.58 7.22
C VAL A 265 -12.10 1.51 6.20
N ALA A 266 -12.67 1.56 5.00
CA ALA A 266 -12.34 0.63 3.92
C ALA A 266 -10.87 0.74 3.51
N ARG A 267 -10.34 1.97 3.35
CA ARG A 267 -8.93 2.23 3.00
C ARG A 267 -7.97 1.78 4.09
N VAL A 268 -8.30 2.00 5.36
CA VAL A 268 -7.50 1.52 6.49
C VAL A 268 -7.44 -0.02 6.48
N TRP A 269 -8.58 -0.68 6.23
CA TRP A 269 -8.62 -2.13 6.13
C TRP A 269 -7.80 -2.65 4.93
N GLU A 270 -7.94 -2.03 3.77
CA GLU A 270 -7.14 -2.36 2.57
C GLU A 270 -5.64 -2.21 2.85
N PHE A 271 -5.23 -1.09 3.45
CA PHE A 271 -3.84 -0.85 3.82
C PHE A 271 -3.27 -1.90 4.78
N VAL A 272 -4.05 -2.34 5.77
CA VAL A 272 -3.60 -3.35 6.74
C VAL A 272 -3.60 -4.77 6.16
N SER A 273 -4.46 -5.07 5.19
CA SER A 273 -4.69 -6.43 4.68
C SER A 273 -4.04 -6.75 3.33
N GLU A 274 -3.71 -5.74 2.51
CA GLU A 274 -3.09 -5.96 1.21
C GLU A 274 -1.55 -6.01 1.26
N ASP A 275 -0.98 -6.58 0.18
CA ASP A 275 0.45 -6.55 -0.09
C ASP A 275 0.91 -5.15 -0.57
N PRO A 276 2.19 -4.79 -0.37
CA PRO A 276 2.75 -3.58 -0.96
C PRO A 276 2.84 -3.67 -2.48
N ARG A 277 2.72 -2.51 -3.14
CA ARG A 277 2.76 -2.31 -4.59
C ARG A 277 3.73 -1.18 -4.93
N GLU A 278 4.10 -1.06 -6.20
CA GLU A 278 5.02 -0.03 -6.72
C GLU A 278 6.28 0.20 -5.85
N ALA A 279 7.08 -0.84 -5.61
CA ALA A 279 8.29 -0.73 -4.77
C ALA A 279 8.04 -0.17 -3.35
N ASN A 280 6.89 -0.54 -2.75
CA ASN A 280 6.43 -0.08 -1.43
C ASN A 280 6.00 1.39 -1.37
N THR A 281 5.70 2.04 -2.51
CA THR A 281 5.14 3.40 -2.50
C THR A 281 3.61 3.41 -2.46
N GLU A 282 2.96 2.32 -2.83
CA GLU A 282 1.49 2.18 -2.87
C GLU A 282 1.05 0.83 -2.29
N GLY A 283 -0.24 0.66 -1.98
CA GLY A 283 -0.80 -0.60 -1.47
C GLY A 283 -0.65 -0.78 0.05
N GLY A 284 -0.75 -2.04 0.51
CA GLY A 284 -0.81 -2.37 1.93
C GLY A 284 0.52 -2.80 2.57
N VAL A 285 0.49 -3.03 3.88
CA VAL A 285 1.65 -3.36 4.73
C VAL A 285 1.52 -4.72 5.42
N PHE A 286 0.59 -5.57 4.98
CA PHE A 286 0.26 -6.84 5.64
C PHE A 286 1.50 -7.71 5.94
N PRO A 287 2.43 -7.97 4.98
CA PRO A 287 3.60 -8.82 5.24
C PRO A 287 4.51 -8.29 6.35
N ALA A 288 4.65 -6.96 6.48
CA ALA A 288 5.48 -6.33 7.51
C ALA A 288 4.86 -6.46 8.91
N ILE A 289 3.54 -6.27 9.02
CA ILE A 289 2.80 -6.47 10.27
C ILE A 289 2.89 -7.94 10.69
N PHE A 290 2.63 -8.86 9.75
CA PHE A 290 2.70 -10.28 10.02
C PHE A 290 4.09 -10.72 10.49
N GLY A 291 5.15 -10.24 9.82
CA GLY A 291 6.53 -10.55 10.18
C GLY A 291 6.90 -10.06 11.59
N THR A 292 6.51 -8.84 11.96
CA THR A 292 6.79 -8.30 13.31
C THR A 292 6.03 -9.05 14.40
N VAL A 293 4.74 -9.35 14.18
CA VAL A 293 3.94 -10.15 15.12
C VAL A 293 4.51 -11.56 15.27
N MET A 294 4.88 -12.20 14.16
CA MET A 294 5.49 -13.53 14.19
C MET A 294 6.79 -13.54 15.00
N MET A 295 7.67 -12.55 14.79
CA MET A 295 8.92 -12.43 15.53
C MET A 295 8.70 -12.22 17.02
N VAL A 296 7.74 -11.37 17.41
CA VAL A 296 7.37 -11.15 18.81
C VAL A 296 6.82 -12.42 19.43
N MET A 297 5.96 -13.16 18.71
CA MET A 297 5.42 -14.44 19.18
C MET A 297 6.52 -15.50 19.37
N ILE A 298 7.43 -15.64 18.40
CA ILE A 298 8.57 -16.57 18.48
C ILE A 298 9.45 -16.21 19.68
N MET A 299 9.81 -14.93 19.83
CA MET A 299 10.60 -14.46 20.97
C MET A 299 9.89 -14.76 22.30
N SER A 300 8.58 -14.51 22.37
CA SER A 300 7.80 -14.74 23.59
C SER A 300 7.77 -16.23 23.96
N VAL A 301 7.51 -17.11 22.99
CA VAL A 301 7.52 -18.57 23.19
C VAL A 301 8.88 -19.08 23.67
N ILE A 302 9.98 -18.52 23.18
CA ILE A 302 11.34 -18.93 23.57
C ILE A 302 11.73 -18.35 24.94
N VAL A 303 11.43 -17.07 25.18
CA VAL A 303 11.90 -16.34 26.37
C VAL A 303 11.04 -16.62 27.61
N THR A 304 9.72 -16.78 27.46
CA THR A 304 8.82 -16.99 28.60
C THR A 304 9.18 -18.23 29.44
N PRO A 305 9.44 -19.43 28.86
CA PRO A 305 9.86 -20.59 29.65
C PRO A 305 11.17 -20.37 30.41
N LEU A 306 12.16 -19.73 29.77
CA LEU A 306 13.43 -19.38 30.42
C LEU A 306 13.21 -18.40 31.59
N GLY A 307 12.36 -17.40 31.40
CA GLY A 307 12.00 -16.45 32.45
C GLY A 307 11.27 -17.10 33.63
N VAL A 308 10.33 -18.00 33.35
CA VAL A 308 9.60 -18.76 34.37
C VAL A 308 10.55 -19.68 35.15
N LEU A 309 11.45 -20.39 34.46
CA LEU A 309 12.47 -21.22 35.10
C LEU A 309 13.41 -20.41 36.00
N ALA A 310 13.86 -19.24 35.55
CA ALA A 310 14.69 -18.35 36.35
C ALA A 310 13.94 -17.83 37.59
N ALA A 311 12.67 -17.44 37.45
CA ALA A 311 11.84 -17.02 38.57
C ALA A 311 11.61 -18.14 39.59
N PHE A 312 11.36 -19.37 39.12
CA PHE A 312 11.26 -20.55 39.98
C PHE A 312 12.59 -20.82 40.70
N TYR A 313 13.71 -20.80 39.98
CA TYR A 313 15.04 -21.01 40.55
C TYR A 313 15.36 -20.00 41.66
N LEU A 314 15.13 -18.70 41.42
CA LEU A 314 15.35 -17.67 42.44
C LEU A 314 14.45 -17.86 43.66
N ARG A 315 13.19 -18.27 43.47
CA ARG A 315 12.26 -18.50 44.58
C ARG A 315 12.62 -19.73 45.41
N GLU A 316 13.08 -20.80 44.77
CA GLU A 316 13.34 -22.08 45.42
C GLU A 316 14.76 -22.13 46.02
N TYR A 317 15.76 -21.55 45.34
CA TYR A 317 17.18 -21.73 45.66
C TYR A 317 17.90 -20.45 46.15
N ALA A 318 17.37 -19.24 45.94
CA ALA A 318 18.02 -18.00 46.41
C ALA A 318 17.59 -17.60 47.84
N ARG A 319 17.55 -18.58 48.75
CA ARG A 319 17.28 -18.36 50.17
C ARG A 319 18.54 -17.98 50.93
#